data_AF-A0A2K6VN81-F1
#
_entry.id   AF-A0A2K6VN81-F1
#
_cell.length_a   1.000
_cell.length_b   1.000
_cell.length_c   1.000
_cell.angle_alpha   90.00
_cell.angle_beta   90.00
_cell.angle_gamma   90.00
#
_symmetry.space_group_name_H-M   'P 1'
#
loop_
_entity.id
_entity.type
_entity.pdbx_description
1 polymer ?
#
loop_
_entity_poly.entity_id
_entity_poly.type
_entity_poly.pdbx_seq_one_letter_code
_entity_poly.pdbx_strand_id
1 'polypeptide(L)'
;MKYLFGLILLNLLPTTVVSPAVHIFSFGMCRSECLERNKDVIVRKFTIQNSVHAALCFNLTKFISANKNPKSFTLPYICNPTEGKWKYQPVAMEDVETYDSPCPPFKYKADIRSCPAIE
;
A
#
# COMPACT_ATOMS: atom_id res chain seq x y z
N MET A 1 -0.28 71.68 28.07
CA MET A 1 -0.92 70.99 26.93
C MET A 1 -1.05 69.51 27.29
N LYS A 2 -2.22 68.92 27.00
CA LYS A 2 -2.73 67.66 27.58
C LYS A 2 -1.89 66.43 27.18
N TYR A 3 -1.61 65.57 28.16
CA TYR A 3 -0.92 64.29 28.04
C TYR A 3 -1.80 63.26 27.29
N LEU A 4 -1.35 62.84 26.10
CA LEU A 4 -1.85 61.70 25.34
C LEU A 4 -0.97 60.49 25.67
N PHE A 5 -1.37 59.67 26.65
CA PHE A 5 -0.76 58.34 26.84
C PHE A 5 -1.76 57.28 26.41
N GLY A 6 -1.37 56.54 25.37
CA GLY A 6 -2.18 55.59 24.65
C GLY A 6 -2.68 54.42 25.49
N LEU A 7 -3.94 54.07 25.24
CA LEU A 7 -4.60 52.86 25.70
C LEU A 7 -4.00 51.64 25.00
N ILE A 8 -3.19 50.85 25.71
CA ILE A 8 -2.76 49.52 25.28
C ILE A 8 -3.92 48.57 25.54
N LEU A 9 -4.79 48.38 24.55
CA LEU A 9 -5.82 47.35 24.55
C LEU A 9 -5.16 46.01 24.18
N LEU A 10 -4.75 45.28 25.21
CA LEU A 10 -4.20 43.93 25.12
C LEU A 10 -5.35 42.96 24.81
N ASN A 11 -5.68 42.80 23.53
CA ASN A 11 -6.66 41.82 23.06
C ASN A 11 -6.07 40.40 23.21
N LEU A 12 -6.32 39.76 24.36
CA LEU A 12 -6.16 38.33 24.57
C LEU A 12 -7.27 37.60 23.78
N LEU A 13 -7.04 37.32 22.49
CA LEU A 13 -7.87 36.33 21.80
C LEU A 13 -7.43 34.92 22.21
N PRO A 14 -8.33 34.08 22.74
CA PRO A 14 -8.04 32.68 23.04
C PRO A 14 -7.78 31.95 21.73
N THR A 15 -6.53 31.56 21.50
CA THR A 15 -6.17 30.63 20.42
C THR A 15 -6.82 29.29 20.71
N THR A 16 -7.86 28.96 19.98
CA THR A 16 -8.45 27.62 19.97
C THR A 16 -7.41 26.64 19.43
N VAL A 17 -6.86 25.82 20.33
CA VAL A 17 -6.02 24.67 19.97
C VAL A 17 -6.95 23.59 19.43
N VAL A 18 -7.38 23.74 18.18
CA VAL A 18 -7.95 22.61 17.43
C VAL A 18 -6.75 21.83 16.95
N SER A 19 -6.38 20.78 17.68
CA SER A 19 -5.50 19.74 17.16
C SER A 19 -6.34 18.91 16.19
N PRO A 20 -6.27 19.09 14.85
CA PRO A 20 -6.69 18.00 14.01
C PRO A 20 -5.82 16.83 14.44
N ALA A 21 -6.46 15.72 14.83
CA ALA A 21 -5.82 14.43 14.78
C ALA A 21 -5.45 14.23 13.31
N VAL A 22 -4.31 14.80 12.91
CA VAL A 22 -3.71 14.54 11.62
C VAL A 22 -3.28 13.11 11.76
N HIS A 23 -4.17 12.21 11.34
CA HIS A 23 -3.80 10.89 10.92
C HIS A 23 -2.85 11.10 9.73
N ILE A 24 -1.60 11.46 10.03
CA ILE A 24 -0.47 11.37 9.11
C ILE A 24 -0.23 9.87 8.99
N PHE A 25 -1.17 9.15 8.38
CA PHE A 25 -0.82 7.92 7.70
C PHE A 25 0.04 8.40 6.55
N SER A 26 1.34 8.48 6.81
CA SER A 26 2.32 8.61 5.73
C SER A 26 2.21 7.31 4.95
N PHE A 27 1.30 7.29 3.98
CA PHE A 27 1.21 6.22 3.02
C PHE A 27 2.49 6.17 2.16
N GLY A 28 3.44 7.10 2.32
CA GLY A 28 4.63 7.33 1.49
C GLY A 28 5.64 6.19 1.29
N MET A 29 5.28 4.91 1.46
CA MET A 29 6.11 3.76 1.14
C MET A 29 5.26 2.63 0.56
N CYS A 30 5.71 2.05 -0.55
CA CYS A 30 5.12 0.84 -1.15
C CYS A 30 5.40 -0.41 -0.29
N ARG A 31 4.73 -0.47 0.86
CA ARG A 31 4.85 -1.50 1.89
C ARG A 31 4.46 -2.87 1.32
N SER A 32 5.39 -3.82 1.35
CA SER A 32 5.19 -5.15 0.78
C SER A 32 4.11 -5.93 1.53
N GLU A 33 4.06 -5.80 2.84
CA GLU A 33 3.04 -6.39 3.71
C GLU A 33 1.60 -5.96 3.34
N CYS A 34 1.44 -4.77 2.76
CA CYS A 34 0.14 -4.26 2.34
C CYS A 34 -0.37 -4.89 1.05
N LEU A 35 0.54 -5.41 0.21
CA LEU A 35 0.18 -6.23 -0.94
C LEU A 35 0.01 -7.70 -0.56
N GLU A 36 0.93 -8.26 0.24
CA GLU A 36 0.95 -9.69 0.62
C GLU A 36 -0.21 -10.08 1.55
N ARG A 37 -0.62 -9.17 2.45
CA ARG A 37 -1.76 -9.33 3.38
C ARG A 37 -1.78 -10.65 4.16
N ASN A 38 -0.62 -11.22 4.47
CA ASN A 38 -0.48 -12.54 5.12
C ASN A 38 -1.27 -13.66 4.42
N LYS A 39 -1.40 -13.59 3.09
CA LYS A 39 -2.14 -14.58 2.30
C LYS A 39 -1.32 -15.04 1.10
N ASP A 40 -0.84 -14.08 0.33
CA ASP A 40 -0.12 -14.29 -0.92
C ASP A 40 1.29 -13.69 -0.81
N VAL A 41 2.21 -14.08 -1.68
CA VAL A 41 3.63 -13.70 -1.57
C VAL A 41 4.14 -12.98 -2.81
N ILE A 42 4.92 -11.91 -2.61
CA ILE A 42 5.62 -11.25 -3.71
C ILE A 42 6.80 -12.15 -4.10
N VAL A 43 6.81 -12.62 -5.35
CA VAL A 43 7.90 -13.47 -5.88
C VAL A 43 8.90 -12.68 -6.71
N ARG A 44 8.52 -11.51 -7.23
CA ARG A 44 9.41 -10.57 -7.93
C ARG A 44 9.04 -9.15 -7.57
N LYS A 45 10.06 -8.29 -7.36
CA LYS A 45 9.90 -6.86 -7.05
C LYS A 45 11.02 -6.07 -7.71
N PHE A 46 10.69 -4.99 -8.39
CA PHE A 46 11.66 -4.11 -9.06
C PHE A 46 11.10 -2.69 -9.18
N THR A 47 11.95 -1.73 -9.52
CA THR A 47 11.59 -0.31 -9.61
C THR A 47 11.82 0.20 -11.04
N ILE A 48 10.83 0.86 -11.61
CA ILE A 48 10.90 1.51 -12.94
C ILE A 48 10.30 2.91 -12.82
N GLN A 49 11.00 3.94 -13.30
CA GLN A 49 10.49 5.32 -13.37
C GLN A 49 9.84 5.79 -12.05
N ASN A 50 10.52 5.53 -10.92
CA ASN A 50 10.04 5.86 -9.56
C ASN A 50 8.78 5.10 -9.09
N SER A 51 8.27 4.14 -9.86
CA SER A 51 7.21 3.24 -9.43
C SER A 51 7.78 1.89 -9.01
N VAL A 52 7.16 1.27 -8.01
CA VAL A 52 7.51 -0.07 -7.56
C VAL A 52 6.57 -1.07 -8.23
N HIS A 53 7.14 -2.04 -8.93
CA HIS A 53 6.43 -3.13 -9.56
C HIS A 53 6.64 -4.40 -8.73
N ALA A 54 5.58 -5.20 -8.58
CA ALA A 54 5.63 -6.47 -7.89
C ALA A 54 4.79 -7.52 -8.61
N ALA A 55 5.26 -8.77 -8.63
CA ALA A 55 4.47 -9.93 -9.05
C ALA A 55 4.01 -10.69 -7.81
N LEU A 56 2.70 -10.74 -7.59
CA LEU A 56 2.08 -11.46 -6.47
C LEU A 56 1.69 -12.86 -6.94
N CYS A 57 2.09 -13.90 -6.20
CA CYS A 57 1.84 -15.29 -6.54
C CYS A 57 0.55 -15.80 -5.91
N PHE A 58 -0.27 -16.48 -6.71
CA PHE A 58 -1.52 -17.12 -6.27
C PHE A 58 -1.49 -18.62 -6.56
N ASN A 59 -1.82 -19.43 -5.55
CA ASN A 59 -2.02 -20.86 -5.73
C ASN A 59 -3.32 -21.11 -6.50
N LEU A 60 -3.28 -21.96 -7.52
CA LEU A 60 -4.49 -22.45 -8.17
C LEU A 60 -5.18 -23.45 -7.25
N THR A 61 -6.50 -23.32 -7.15
CA THR A 61 -7.29 -24.28 -6.37
C THR A 61 -7.26 -25.65 -7.05
N LYS A 62 -7.35 -26.71 -6.25
CA LYS A 62 -7.40 -28.10 -6.75
C LYS A 62 -8.54 -28.32 -7.77
N PHE A 63 -9.60 -27.52 -7.72
CA PHE A 63 -10.71 -27.59 -8.68
C PHE A 63 -10.27 -27.19 -10.09
N ILE A 64 -9.39 -26.20 -10.23
CA ILE A 64 -8.83 -25.76 -11.52
C ILE A 64 -7.67 -26.71 -11.92
N SER A 65 -6.84 -27.09 -10.95
CA SER A 65 -5.65 -27.92 -11.15
C SER A 65 -5.91 -29.34 -10.63
N ALA A 66 -6.64 -30.16 -11.40
CA ALA A 66 -6.93 -31.57 -11.10
C ALA A 66 -5.67 -32.47 -11.20
N ASN A 67 -4.68 -32.24 -10.32
CA ASN A 67 -3.29 -32.71 -10.45
C ASN A 67 -2.61 -32.32 -11.78
N LYS A 68 -3.20 -31.37 -12.50
CA LYS A 68 -2.64 -30.81 -13.73
C LYS A 68 -1.84 -29.56 -13.41
N ASN A 69 -0.73 -29.40 -14.11
CA ASN A 69 -0.06 -28.11 -14.21
C ASN A 69 -0.98 -27.12 -14.93
N PRO A 70 -0.91 -25.81 -14.61
CA PRO A 70 -0.04 -25.20 -13.59
C PRO A 70 -0.57 -25.32 -12.15
N LYS A 71 0.27 -25.06 -11.16
CA LYS A 71 -0.07 -25.04 -9.73
C LYS A 71 -0.20 -23.63 -9.16
N SER A 72 0.46 -22.64 -9.75
CA SER A 72 0.32 -21.24 -9.39
C SER A 72 0.43 -20.33 -10.60
N PHE A 73 0.04 -19.07 -10.42
CA PHE A 73 0.22 -18.01 -11.39
C PHE A 73 0.62 -16.71 -10.69
N THR A 74 1.16 -15.75 -11.43
CA THR A 74 1.48 -14.43 -10.89
C THR A 74 0.69 -13.33 -11.56
N LEU A 75 0.24 -12.35 -10.76
CA LEU A 75 -0.37 -11.12 -11.27
C LEU A 75 0.51 -9.90 -10.93
N PRO A 76 0.67 -8.95 -11.86
CA PRO A 76 1.48 -7.77 -11.63
C PRO A 76 0.69 -6.67 -10.90
N TYR A 77 1.39 -5.97 -10.03
CA TYR A 77 0.92 -4.81 -9.28
C TYR A 77 1.94 -3.68 -9.38
N ILE A 78 1.45 -2.45 -9.41
CA ILE A 78 2.26 -1.23 -9.36
C ILE A 78 1.92 -0.45 -8.10
N CYS A 79 2.89 0.23 -7.53
CA CYS A 79 2.67 1.21 -6.48
C CYS A 79 3.53 2.45 -6.74
N ASN A 80 2.89 3.61 -6.67
CA ASN A 80 3.58 4.88 -6.61
C ASN A 80 3.99 5.15 -5.15
N PRO A 81 5.30 5.33 -4.83
CA PRO A 81 5.77 5.59 -3.48
C PRO A 81 5.12 6.79 -2.80
N THR A 82 4.70 7.82 -3.55
CA THR A 82 4.04 8.99 -2.95
C THR A 82 2.62 8.69 -2.49
N GLU A 83 1.93 7.77 -3.17
CA GLU A 83 0.57 7.34 -2.83
C GLU A 83 0.56 6.19 -1.82
N GLY A 84 1.53 5.27 -1.89
CA GLY A 84 1.59 4.11 -1.02
C GLY A 84 0.63 2.98 -1.32
N LYS A 85 -0.10 3.10 -2.42
CA LYS A 85 -1.19 2.20 -2.77
C LYS A 85 -0.77 1.27 -3.88
N TRP A 86 -1.02 -0.02 -3.68
CA TRP A 86 -0.86 -1.01 -4.72
C TRP A 86 -2.09 -1.04 -5.62
N LYS A 87 -1.84 -1.03 -6.93
CA LYS A 87 -2.85 -1.12 -7.97
C LYS A 87 -2.57 -2.33 -8.84
N TYR A 88 -3.59 -3.13 -9.13
CA TYR A 88 -3.46 -4.20 -10.11
C TYR A 88 -3.11 -3.63 -11.48
N GLN A 89 -2.17 -4.26 -12.19
CA GLN A 89 -1.90 -3.95 -13.59
C GLN A 89 -2.57 -5.01 -14.46
N PRO A 90 -3.63 -4.65 -15.20
CA PRO A 90 -4.26 -5.59 -16.12
C PRO A 90 -3.26 -6.13 -17.14
N VAL A 91 -3.29 -7.45 -17.32
CA VAL A 91 -2.54 -8.17 -18.34
C VAL A 91 -3.51 -9.01 -19.18
N ALA A 92 -3.16 -9.26 -20.44
CA ALA A 92 -3.90 -10.20 -21.26
C ALA A 92 -3.77 -11.60 -20.66
N MET A 93 -4.77 -12.46 -20.91
CA MET A 93 -4.79 -13.82 -20.35
C MET A 93 -3.58 -14.66 -20.81
N GLU A 94 -3.16 -14.46 -22.06
CA GLU A 94 -1.97 -15.10 -22.65
C GLU A 94 -0.65 -14.66 -22.01
N ASP A 95 -0.61 -13.49 -21.37
CA ASP A 95 0.57 -12.94 -20.70
C ASP A 95 0.62 -13.32 -19.20
N VAL A 96 -0.40 -14.02 -18.69
CA VAL A 96 -0.39 -14.49 -17.29
C VAL A 96 0.65 -15.59 -17.14
N GLU A 97 1.71 -15.29 -16.40
CA GLU A 97 2.74 -16.28 -16.11
C GLU A 97 2.23 -17.35 -15.14
N THR A 98 2.44 -18.61 -15.51
CA THR A 98 2.02 -19.78 -14.74
C THR A 98 3.21 -20.68 -14.42
N TYR A 99 3.11 -21.44 -13.33
CA TYR A 99 4.22 -22.20 -12.76
C TYR A 99 3.75 -23.58 -12.28
N ASP A 100 4.62 -24.58 -12.42
CA ASP A 100 4.37 -25.99 -12.04
C ASP A 100 4.62 -26.29 -10.55
N SER A 101 5.11 -25.28 -9.82
CA SER A 101 5.29 -25.29 -8.37
C SER A 101 4.20 -24.46 -7.69
N PRO A 102 3.78 -24.79 -6.46
CA PRO A 102 2.94 -23.89 -5.68
C PRO A 102 3.72 -22.61 -5.31
N CYS A 103 2.99 -21.58 -4.89
CA CYS A 103 3.59 -20.39 -4.31
C CYS A 103 4.35 -20.75 -3.02
N PRO A 104 5.46 -20.05 -2.72
CA PRO A 104 6.11 -20.15 -1.43
C PRO A 104 5.15 -19.82 -0.27
N PRO A 105 5.34 -20.39 0.92
CA PRO A 105 4.55 -20.02 2.09
C PRO A 105 4.82 -18.56 2.47
N PHE A 106 3.77 -17.83 2.86
CA PHE A 106 3.94 -16.46 3.37
C PHE A 106 4.55 -16.46 4.78
N LYS A 107 5.24 -15.36 5.11
CA LYS A 107 5.70 -15.07 6.47
C LYS A 107 4.73 -14.08 7.09
N TYR A 108 4.22 -14.41 8.28
CA TYR A 108 3.25 -13.57 8.99
C TYR A 108 3.84 -12.19 9.35
N LYS A 109 3.04 -11.13 9.16
CA LYS A 109 3.39 -9.74 9.47
C LYS A 109 2.24 -9.09 10.26
N ALA A 110 2.54 -8.54 11.44
CA ALA A 110 1.51 -8.06 12.38
C ALA A 110 0.84 -6.73 11.97
N ASP A 111 1.54 -5.88 11.22
CA ASP A 111 1.12 -4.50 10.92
C ASP A 111 0.44 -4.38 9.55
N ILE A 112 -0.55 -5.23 9.28
CA ILE A 112 -1.37 -5.13 8.04
C ILE A 112 -2.63 -4.29 8.21
N ARG A 113 -3.00 -3.93 9.46
CA ARG A 113 -4.23 -3.19 9.76
C ARG A 113 -4.18 -1.73 9.32
N SER A 114 -2.98 -1.18 9.17
CA SER A 114 -2.72 0.19 8.71
C SER A 114 -2.63 0.30 7.18
N CYS A 115 -2.77 -0.81 6.46
CA CYS A 115 -2.61 -0.84 5.01
C CYS A 115 -3.83 -0.26 4.28
N PRO A 116 -3.62 0.53 3.21
CA PRO A 116 -4.72 0.98 2.37
C PRO A 116 -5.36 -0.19 1.61
N ALA A 117 -6.55 0.07 1.04
CA ALA A 117 -7.14 -0.83 0.05
C ALA A 117 -6.19 -0.99 -1.15
N ILE A 118 -6.18 -2.20 -1.71
CA ILE A 118 -5.56 -2.46 -3.01
C ILE A 118 -6.61 -2.07 -4.06
N GLU A 119 -6.20 -1.33 -5.08
CA GLU A 119 -7.06 -0.83 -6.17
C GLU A 119 -6.98 -1.70 -7.43
#